data_AF-A0A1E5L3I0-F1
#
_entry.id   AF-A0A1E5L3I0-F1
#
_cell.length_a   1.000
_cell.length_b   1.000
_cell.length_c   1.000
_cell.angle_alpha   90.00
_cell.angle_beta   90.00
_cell.angle_gamma   90.00
#
_symmetry.space_group_name_H-M   'P 1'
#
loop_
_entity.id
_entity.type
_entity.pdbx_description
1 polymer ?
#
loop_
_entity_poly.entity_id
_entity_poly.type
_entity_poly.pdbx_seq_one_letter_code
_entity_poly.pdbx_strand_id
1 'polypeptide(L)'
;MVTSQFTNWQTDKTLLRIITVEKGKGHQTHVGNIIFYDESSQSILFYDLDQKKNYNLSMSEIEDIHPFQKPAKKEEKPSVRLQVKYDPKEKAINIIKELSMEELQALLPLLQLIAKRT
;
A
#
# COMPACT_ATOMS: atom_id res chain seq x y z
N MET A 1 -9.97 -8.75 9.25
CA MET A 1 -9.31 -9.23 8.02
C MET A 1 -7.96 -8.51 7.86
N VAL A 2 -6.97 -8.86 8.68
CA VAL A 2 -5.61 -8.26 8.66
C VAL A 2 -4.69 -9.03 7.70
N THR A 3 -5.04 -10.28 7.41
CA THR A 3 -4.31 -11.22 6.55
C THR A 3 -4.19 -10.77 5.09
N SER A 4 -5.19 -10.06 4.56
CA SER A 4 -5.16 -9.57 3.18
C SER A 4 -4.03 -8.58 2.91
N GLN A 5 -3.60 -7.82 3.93
CA GLN A 5 -2.61 -6.76 3.75
C GLN A 5 -1.20 -7.31 3.52
N PHE A 6 -0.80 -8.34 4.26
CA PHE A 6 0.51 -8.99 4.09
C PHE A 6 0.63 -9.70 2.75
N THR A 7 -0.45 -10.37 2.32
CA THR A 7 -0.49 -11.00 0.99
C THR A 7 -0.37 -9.96 -0.12
N ASN A 8 -1.08 -8.83 -0.01
CA ASN A 8 -0.95 -7.74 -0.99
C ASN A 8 0.49 -7.20 -1.04
N TRP A 9 1.10 -6.95 0.12
CA TRP A 9 2.48 -6.47 0.17
C TRP A 9 3.49 -7.47 -0.41
N GLN A 10 3.26 -8.76 -0.23
CA GLN A 10 4.07 -9.82 -0.82
C GLN A 10 3.91 -9.86 -2.35
N THR A 11 2.67 -9.87 -2.85
CA THR A 11 2.35 -9.91 -4.28
C THR A 11 2.89 -8.69 -5.01
N ASP A 12 2.68 -7.50 -4.43
CA ASP A 12 3.11 -6.22 -5.02
C ASP A 12 4.61 -5.97 -4.84
N LYS A 13 5.33 -6.85 -4.12
CA LYS A 13 6.72 -6.65 -3.69
C LYS A 13 6.89 -5.26 -3.08
N THR A 14 5.95 -4.87 -2.23
CA THR A 14 5.95 -3.55 -1.58
C THR A 14 7.17 -3.45 -0.69
N LEU A 15 7.89 -2.33 -0.79
CA LEU A 15 8.99 -2.03 0.10
C LEU A 15 8.42 -1.60 1.44
N LEU A 16 8.81 -2.28 2.52
CA LEU A 16 8.29 -2.07 3.86
C LEU A 16 9.44 -1.66 4.79
N ARG A 17 9.09 -0.84 5.78
CA ARG A 17 9.88 -0.64 6.99
C ARG A 17 9.24 -1.44 8.10
N ILE A 18 10.02 -2.30 8.74
CA ILE A 18 9.62 -3.10 9.90
C ILE A 18 10.43 -2.64 11.09
N ILE A 19 9.74 -2.35 12.19
CA ILE A 19 10.34 -2.07 13.49
C ILE A 19 10.16 -3.31 14.35
N THR A 20 11.27 -3.90 14.79
CA THR A 20 11.29 -5.10 15.63
C THR A 20 11.86 -4.78 17.00
N VAL A 21 11.42 -5.52 18.02
CA VAL A 21 11.94 -5.40 19.39
C VAL A 21 12.54 -6.73 19.82
N GLU A 22 13.87 -6.79 19.87
CA GLU A 22 14.60 -7.98 20.28
C GLU A 22 15.09 -7.84 21.73
N LYS A 23 14.85 -8.86 22.56
CA LYS A 23 15.28 -8.88 23.97
C LYS A 23 16.81 -8.73 24.05
N GLY A 24 17.27 -7.60 24.59
CA GLY A 24 18.69 -7.30 24.76
C GLY A 24 19.33 -6.48 23.65
N LYS A 25 18.69 -6.32 22.48
CA LYS A 25 19.17 -5.41 21.42
C LYS A 25 18.28 -4.19 21.21
N GLY A 26 17.10 -4.16 21.83
CA GLY A 26 16.18 -3.03 21.75
C GLY A 26 15.46 -2.96 20.40
N HIS A 27 15.11 -1.74 19.98
CA HIS A 27 14.38 -1.50 18.75
C HIS A 27 15.33 -1.57 17.55
N GLN A 28 15.02 -2.42 16.58
CA GLN A 28 15.70 -2.50 15.30
C GLN A 28 14.76 -2.08 14.18
N THR A 29 15.31 -1.46 13.15
CA THR A 29 14.55 -1.06 11.96
C THR A 29 15.14 -1.76 10.75
N HIS A 30 14.29 -2.43 10.00
CA HIS A 30 14.64 -3.16 8.79
C HIS A 30 13.88 -2.56 7.61
N VAL A 31 14.52 -2.44 6.45
CA VAL A 31 13.88 -1.95 5.21
C VAL A 31 14.05 -2.99 4.12
N GLY A 32 12.96 -3.36 3.47
CA GLY A 32 12.97 -4.56 2.64
C GLY A 32 11.60 -5.08 2.23
N ASN A 33 11.55 -6.32 1.80
CA ASN A 33 10.35 -6.93 1.23
C ASN A 33 9.95 -8.22 1.96
N ILE A 34 8.65 -8.47 2.04
CA ILE A 34 8.15 -9.78 2.47
C ILE A 34 8.31 -10.75 1.31
N ILE A 35 9.09 -11.81 1.53
CA ILE A 35 9.20 -12.94 0.60
C ILE A 35 8.01 -13.88 0.78
N PHE A 36 7.68 -14.17 2.04
CA PHE A 36 6.66 -15.14 2.41
C PHE A 36 6.02 -14.79 3.75
N TYR A 37 4.74 -15.10 3.88
CA TYR A 37 3.99 -14.98 5.13
C TYR A 37 3.31 -16.31 5.43
N ASP A 38 3.57 -16.86 6.61
CA ASP A 38 2.88 -18.04 7.13
C ASP A 38 1.84 -17.62 8.16
N GLU A 39 0.57 -17.77 7.80
CA GLU A 39 -0.56 -17.47 8.67
C GLU A 39 -0.66 -18.42 9.87
N SER A 40 -0.24 -19.68 9.71
CA SER A 40 -0.37 -20.70 10.75
C SER A 40 0.61 -20.46 11.91
N SER A 41 1.84 -20.07 11.58
CA SER A 41 2.89 -19.78 12.56
C SER A 41 3.00 -18.30 12.92
N GLN A 42 2.20 -17.44 12.30
CA GLN A 42 2.29 -15.98 12.43
C GLN A 42 3.73 -15.49 12.26
N SER A 43 4.38 -15.94 11.20
CA SER A 43 5.77 -15.60 10.88
C SER A 43 5.90 -15.04 9.47
N ILE A 44 6.84 -14.13 9.30
CA ILE A 44 7.20 -13.55 8.00
C ILE A 44 8.65 -13.87 7.66
N LEU A 45 8.87 -14.28 6.42
CA LEU A 45 10.19 -14.28 5.81
C LEU A 45 10.42 -12.92 5.15
N PHE A 46 11.28 -12.12 5.75
CA PHE A 46 11.59 -10.76 5.32
C PHE A 46 13.00 -10.68 4.73
N TYR A 47 13.14 -10.06 3.57
CA TYR A 47 14.44 -9.75 2.98
C TYR A 47 14.82 -8.31 3.28
N ASP A 48 15.83 -8.12 4.13
CA ASP A 48 16.41 -6.82 4.43
C ASP A 48 17.35 -6.41 3.29
N LEU A 49 17.08 -5.26 2.67
CA LEU A 49 17.87 -4.74 1.55
C LEU A 49 19.18 -4.09 2.00
N ASP A 50 19.20 -3.51 3.20
CA ASP A 50 20.38 -2.83 3.75
C ASP A 50 21.44 -3.87 4.13
N GLN A 51 21.00 -4.95 4.77
CA GLN A 51 21.88 -6.04 5.21
C GLN A 51 22.02 -7.17 4.17
N LYS A 52 21.18 -7.18 3.14
CA LYS A 52 21.07 -8.23 2.12
C LYS A 52 20.89 -9.62 2.73
N LYS A 53 20.07 -9.72 3.77
CA LYS A 53 19.83 -10.94 4.55
C LYS A 53 18.36 -11.26 4.69
N ASN A 54 18.06 -12.54 4.78
CA ASN A 54 16.72 -13.02 5.12
C ASN A 54 16.58 -13.11 6.65
N TYR A 55 15.48 -12.59 7.16
CA TYR A 55 15.06 -12.68 8.54
C TYR A 55 13.76 -13.46 8.61
N ASN A 56 13.69 -14.42 9.53
CA ASN A 56 12.43 -15.03 9.91
C ASN A 56 11.96 -14.30 11.17
N LEU A 57 10.95 -13.46 11.02
CA LEU A 57 10.42 -12.62 12.10
C LEU A 57 9.07 -13.15 12.54
N SER A 58 8.89 -13.36 13.85
CA SER A 58 7.57 -13.61 14.40
C SER A 58 6.77 -12.31 14.47
N MET A 59 5.46 -12.36 14.26
CA MET A 59 4.58 -11.21 14.48
C MET A 59 4.66 -10.66 15.91
N SER A 60 5.06 -11.48 16.89
CA SER A 60 5.27 -11.02 18.27
C SER A 60 6.51 -10.16 18.46
N GLU A 61 7.47 -10.22 17.52
CA GLU A 61 8.70 -9.43 17.54
C GLU A 61 8.55 -8.12 16.78
N ILE A 62 7.49 -7.99 15.98
CA ILE A 62 7.20 -6.82 15.16
C ILE A 62 6.35 -5.86 15.98
N GLU A 63 6.90 -4.69 16.26
CA GLU A 63 6.17 -3.62 16.91
C GLU A 63 5.36 -2.80 15.91
N ASP A 64 5.95 -2.49 14.76
CA ASP A 64 5.28 -1.73 13.70
C ASP A 64 5.76 -2.15 12.30
N ILE A 65 4.85 -2.07 11.33
CA ILE A 65 5.12 -2.36 9.92
C ILE A 65 4.34 -1.40 9.02
N HIS A 66 5.07 -0.72 8.13
CA HIS A 66 4.45 0.22 7.20
C HIS A 66 5.20 0.27 5.85
N PRO A 67 4.51 0.61 4.75
CA PRO A 67 5.16 0.86 3.47
C PRO A 67 6.24 1.93 3.59
N PHE A 68 7.45 1.59 3.13
CA PHE A 68 8.55 2.52 3.05
C PHE A 68 8.30 3.47 1.87
N GLN A 69 7.70 4.62 2.17
CA GLN A 69 7.72 5.74 1.27
C GLN A 69 9.05 6.45 1.45
N LYS A 70 9.91 6.37 0.43
CA LYS A 70 11.15 7.15 0.39
C LYS A 70 10.77 8.60 0.70
N PRO A 71 11.36 9.23 1.73
CA PRO A 71 11.09 10.64 1.97
C PRO A 71 11.47 11.36 0.67
N ALA A 72 10.47 11.92 -0.01
CA ALA A 72 10.73 12.88 -1.07
C ALA A 72 11.70 13.88 -0.46
N LYS A 73 12.90 14.01 -1.05
CA LYS A 73 13.88 15.00 -0.62
C LYS A 73 13.12 16.30 -0.38
N LYS A 74 13.05 16.74 0.88
CA LYS A 74 12.63 18.09 1.20
C LYS A 74 13.72 19.00 0.66
N GLU A 75 13.61 19.38 -0.61
CA GLU A 75 14.14 20.65 -1.04
C GLU A 75 13.37 21.70 -0.23
N GLU A 76 14.05 22.35 0.71
CA GLU A 76 13.60 23.61 1.26
C GLU A 76 13.41 24.59 0.09
N LYS A 77 12.15 24.94 -0.19
CA LYS A 77 11.75 26.23 -0.78
C LYS A 77 10.25 26.45 -0.56
N PRO A 78 9.82 27.72 -0.48
CA PRO A 78 8.68 28.18 0.30
C PRO A 78 7.35 27.69 -0.31
N SER A 79 6.35 27.50 0.57
CA SER A 79 4.92 27.33 0.28
C SER A 79 4.53 27.37 -1.21
N VAL A 80 4.49 26.20 -1.86
CA VAL A 80 3.70 26.02 -3.08
C VAL A 80 2.67 24.94 -2.80
N ARG A 81 1.40 25.36 -2.71
CA ARG A 81 0.23 24.48 -2.74
C ARG A 81 0.34 23.60 -3.97
N LEU A 82 0.53 22.29 -3.80
CA LEU A 82 0.38 21.32 -4.89
C LEU A 82 -1.08 21.37 -5.36
N GLN A 83 -1.32 22.03 -6.50
CA GLN A 83 -2.53 21.82 -7.27
C GLN A 83 -2.43 20.38 -7.82
N VAL A 84 -3.07 19.44 -7.12
CA VAL A 84 -3.43 18.15 -7.71
C VAL A 84 -4.23 18.48 -8.96
N LYS A 85 -3.66 18.19 -10.12
CA LYS A 85 -4.32 18.40 -11.41
C LYS A 85 -5.48 17.41 -11.43
N TYR A 86 -6.65 17.88 -11.00
CA TYR A 86 -7.87 17.09 -10.94
C TYR A 86 -8.30 16.82 -12.37
N ASP A 87 -8.00 15.63 -12.89
CA ASP A 87 -8.50 15.20 -14.18
C ASP A 87 -9.80 14.39 -13.94
N PRO A 88 -10.99 14.99 -14.14
CA PRO A 88 -12.26 14.34 -13.84
C PRO A 88 -12.45 13.04 -14.63
N LYS A 89 -11.74 12.85 -15.73
CA LYS A 89 -11.77 11.64 -16.56
C LYS A 89 -11.14 10.44 -15.87
N GLU A 90 -10.01 10.61 -15.21
CA GLU A 90 -9.32 9.48 -14.54
C GLU A 90 -10.15 8.93 -13.38
N LYS A 91 -10.78 9.82 -12.61
CA LYS A 91 -11.68 9.42 -11.52
C LYS A 91 -12.90 8.66 -12.04
N ALA A 92 -13.50 9.12 -13.15
CA ALA A 92 -14.62 8.44 -13.77
C ALA A 92 -14.24 7.04 -14.26
N ILE A 93 -13.06 6.89 -14.88
CA ILE A 93 -12.56 5.59 -15.35
C ILE A 93 -12.36 4.60 -14.19
N ASN A 94 -11.81 5.05 -13.07
CA ASN A 94 -11.61 4.19 -11.90
C ASN A 94 -12.95 3.74 -11.29
N ILE A 95 -13.94 4.65 -11.19
CA ILE A 95 -15.28 4.30 -10.69
C ILE A 95 -15.95 3.29 -11.63
N ILE A 96 -15.82 3.47 -12.95
CA ILE A 96 -16.41 2.55 -13.95
C ILE A 96 -15.79 1.15 -13.87
N LYS A 97 -14.50 1.04 -13.53
CA LYS A 97 -13.79 -0.25 -13.35
C LYS A 97 -14.24 -1.01 -12.11
N GLU A 98 -14.71 -0.32 -11.08
CA GLU A 98 -15.20 -0.93 -9.84
C GLU A 98 -16.66 -1.41 -9.94
N LEU A 99 -17.38 -0.99 -10.97
CA LEU A 99 -18.79 -1.34 -11.19
C LEU A 99 -18.93 -2.61 -12.04
N SER A 100 -19.92 -3.43 -11.70
CA SER A 100 -20.31 -4.59 -12.50
C SER A 100 -21.03 -4.17 -13.78
N MET A 101 -21.05 -5.05 -14.79
CA MET A 101 -21.67 -4.77 -16.09
C MET A 101 -23.18 -4.44 -15.97
N GLU A 102 -23.86 -5.04 -15.01
CA GLU A 102 -25.30 -4.80 -14.74
C GLU A 102 -25.53 -3.39 -14.18
N GLU A 103 -24.71 -2.95 -13.23
CA GLU A 103 -24.76 -1.60 -12.65
C GLU A 103 -24.43 -0.54 -13.70
N LEU A 104 -23.47 -0.83 -14.58
CA LEU A 104 -23.04 0.05 -15.67
C LEU A 104 -24.17 0.22 -16.71
N GLN A 105 -24.89 -0.86 -17.03
CA GLN A 105 -26.06 -0.80 -17.91
C GLN A 105 -27.23 -0.02 -17.29
N ALA A 106 -27.44 -0.13 -15.98
CA ALA A 106 -28.47 0.63 -15.26
C ALA A 106 -28.16 2.14 -15.21
N LEU A 107 -26.89 2.52 -15.13
CA LEU A 107 -26.44 3.93 -15.07
C LEU A 107 -26.43 4.63 -16.44
N LEU A 108 -26.30 3.88 -17.53
CA LEU A 108 -26.19 4.40 -18.89
C LEU A 108 -27.37 5.31 -19.32
N PRO A 109 -28.66 4.92 -19.13
CA PRO A 109 -29.78 5.80 -19.47
C PRO A 109 -29.86 7.07 -18.59
N LEU A 110 -29.40 7.00 -17.34
CA LEU A 110 -29.36 8.16 -16.44
C LEU A 110 -28.30 9.17 -16.87
N LEU A 111 -27.11 8.71 -17.26
CA LEU A 111 -26.05 9.56 -17.81
C LEU A 111 -26.48 10.24 -19.13
N GLN A 112 -27.21 9.52 -19.99
CA GLN A 112 -27.77 10.08 -21.22
C GLN A 112 -28.82 11.17 -20.95
N LEU A 113 -29.65 11.01 -19.92
CA LEU A 113 -30.62 12.02 -19.51
C LEU A 113 -29.94 13.30 -19.01
N ILE A 114 -28.86 13.16 -18.23
CA ILE A 114 -28.06 14.30 -17.75
C ILE A 114 -27.40 15.02 -18.93
N ALA A 115 -26.83 14.29 -19.88
CA ALA A 115 -26.18 14.86 -21.05
C ALA A 115 -27.13 15.62 -21.98
N LYS A 116 -28.43 15.29 -22.00
CA LYS A 116 -29.45 16.01 -22.78
C LYS A 116 -29.96 17.30 -22.12
N ARG A 117 -29.63 17.54 -20.85
CA ARG A 117 -30.15 18.65 -20.05
C ARG A 117 -29.19 19.85 -19.94
N THR A 118 -27.95 19.67 -20.38
CA THR A 118 -26.92 20.70 -20.62
C THR A 118 -26.82 21.00 -22.10
#